data_AF-A0A4R6GBJ3-F1
#
_entry.id   AF-A0A4R6GBJ3-F1
#
_cell.length_a   1.000
_cell.length_b   1.000
_cell.length_c   1.000
_cell.angle_alpha   90.00
_cell.angle_beta   90.00
_cell.angle_gamma   90.00
#
_symmetry.space_group_name_H-M   'P 1'
#
loop_
_entity.id
_entity.type
_entity.pdbx_description
1 polymer ?
#
loop_
_entity_poly.entity_id
_entity_poly.type
_entity_poly.pdbx_seq_one_letter_code
_entity_poly.pdbx_strand_id
1 'polypeptide(L)'
;MSKGAGAHQLTKEQARRIIVRAQLLDADRPGDVVEVAEQLGYIKIDPTATIAPCEHTVLWSRIGWSYEPGQLQKAVEIDRLLFEFDGAFRPMSLLPLMLPAMRRWPEREKTRQWLDANDRFARDILARLAAEGPLLASDIPDTAQVSRAPDGWSGSNQVPIMLDFLLRQGRVAIVGRENRHRRWDLAERVYPQDLPEYADEEAARLLGERMLQAAGIAKPHWWWNGVGKTSGEPAVVEGSAWKLRVDPAAVAALEEDDGGRVAFLNPYDSLLFDRRRLEELFGFTYVLEQFKPKSQRVYGYFAHPILLGDRFVGMLDAEVDREREVLTVRAVHELLPFEPEESDMVRAEIGELADWLGVSVAGAG
;
A
#
# COMPACT_ATOMS: atom_id res chain seq x y z
N MET A 1 -24.45 28.67 -3.67
CA MET A 1 -23.73 28.98 -2.41
C MET A 1 -24.43 28.23 -1.29
N SER A 2 -24.01 26.98 -1.04
CA SER A 2 -24.57 26.19 0.07
C SER A 2 -24.08 26.76 1.38
N LYS A 3 -24.98 26.93 2.37
CA LYS A 3 -24.62 27.25 3.75
C LYS A 3 -23.56 26.24 4.20
N GLY A 4 -22.41 26.72 4.66
CA GLY A 4 -21.32 25.85 5.10
C GLY A 4 -21.84 24.87 6.14
N ALA A 5 -21.92 23.59 5.78
CA ALA A 5 -22.22 22.53 6.73
C ALA A 5 -21.17 22.60 7.84
N GLY A 6 -21.61 22.59 9.10
CA GLY A 6 -20.71 22.48 10.24
C GLY A 6 -19.88 21.20 10.15
N ALA A 7 -18.75 21.15 10.87
CA ALA A 7 -17.94 19.95 10.89
C ALA A 7 -18.73 18.77 11.50
N HIS A 8 -18.64 17.58 10.88
CA HIS A 8 -19.18 16.34 11.43
C HIS A 8 -18.59 16.09 12.82
N GLN A 9 -19.44 15.76 13.79
CA GLN A 9 -19.03 15.40 15.14
C GLN A 9 -19.07 13.88 15.25
N LEU A 10 -17.91 13.26 15.49
CA LEU A 10 -17.76 11.82 15.52
C LEU A 10 -17.20 11.38 16.88
N THR A 11 -17.69 10.25 17.40
CA THR A 11 -17.02 9.56 18.50
C THR A 11 -15.74 8.89 17.99
N LYS A 12 -14.86 8.47 18.91
CA LYS A 12 -13.67 7.69 18.52
C LYS A 12 -14.03 6.39 17.82
N GLU A 13 -15.05 5.69 18.31
CA GLU A 13 -15.53 4.44 17.73
C GLU A 13 -16.05 4.64 16.30
N GLN A 14 -16.89 5.66 16.07
CA GLN A 14 -17.35 6.00 14.72
C GLN A 14 -16.19 6.31 13.79
N ALA A 15 -15.18 7.05 14.27
CA ALA A 15 -13.97 7.30 13.50
C ALA A 15 -13.23 6.00 13.16
N ARG A 16 -13.02 5.08 14.12
CA ARG A 16 -12.35 3.79 13.84
C ARG A 16 -13.14 2.95 12.84
N ARG A 17 -14.46 2.87 12.96
CA ARG A 17 -15.32 2.15 12.01
C ARG A 17 -15.21 2.70 10.59
N ILE A 18 -15.25 4.03 10.41
CA ILE A 18 -15.01 4.69 9.11
C ILE A 18 -13.66 4.26 8.53
N ILE A 19 -12.62 4.24 9.37
CA ILE A 19 -11.27 3.91 8.95
C ILE A 19 -11.17 2.45 8.51
N VAL A 20 -11.70 1.54 9.32
CA VAL A 20 -11.63 0.09 9.07
C VAL A 20 -12.40 -0.28 7.81
N ARG A 21 -13.60 0.27 7.63
CA ARG A 21 -14.38 0.11 6.39
C ARG A 21 -13.66 0.65 5.17
N ALA A 22 -13.11 1.86 5.27
CA ALA A 22 -12.35 2.46 4.17
C ALA A 22 -11.11 1.63 3.75
N GLN A 23 -10.61 0.78 4.65
CA GLN A 23 -9.51 -0.15 4.41
C GLN A 23 -9.98 -1.56 3.99
N LEU A 24 -11.29 -1.80 3.86
CA LEU A 24 -11.91 -3.10 3.54
C LEU A 24 -11.63 -4.19 4.58
N LEU A 25 -11.67 -3.81 5.86
CA LEU A 25 -11.33 -4.67 7.01
C LEU A 25 -12.52 -4.87 7.97
N ASP A 26 -13.72 -4.41 7.64
CA ASP A 26 -14.95 -4.70 8.38
C ASP A 26 -15.47 -6.12 8.07
N ALA A 27 -16.73 -6.44 8.36
CA ALA A 27 -17.23 -7.81 8.17
C ALA A 27 -17.14 -8.25 6.70
N ASP A 28 -17.50 -7.36 5.78
CA ASP A 28 -17.59 -7.66 4.35
C ASP A 28 -16.22 -7.74 3.69
N ARG A 29 -16.03 -8.80 2.89
CA ARG A 29 -14.81 -9.03 2.12
C ARG A 29 -15.02 -8.60 0.67
N PRO A 30 -14.10 -7.83 0.07
CA PRO A 30 -14.17 -7.49 -1.36
C PRO A 30 -14.04 -8.74 -2.23
N GLY A 31 -14.59 -8.68 -3.44
CA GLY A 31 -14.66 -9.81 -4.35
C GLY A 31 -13.37 -10.08 -5.12
N ASP A 32 -12.53 -9.06 -5.34
CA ASP A 32 -11.30 -9.21 -6.11
C ASP A 32 -10.19 -8.21 -5.78
N VAL A 33 -9.02 -8.45 -6.37
CA VAL A 33 -7.80 -7.65 -6.18
C VAL A 33 -7.90 -6.23 -6.76
N VAL A 34 -8.73 -6.03 -7.78
CA VAL A 34 -8.91 -4.73 -8.44
C VAL A 34 -9.79 -3.85 -7.56
N GLU A 35 -10.87 -4.38 -6.99
CA GLU A 35 -11.69 -3.71 -5.99
C GLU A 35 -10.85 -3.22 -4.81
N VAL A 36 -9.97 -4.08 -4.27
CA VAL A 36 -9.04 -3.69 -3.20
C VAL A 36 -8.14 -2.54 -3.65
N ALA A 37 -7.52 -2.65 -4.83
CA ALA A 37 -6.61 -1.62 -5.32
C ALA A 37 -7.34 -0.29 -5.61
N GLU A 38 -8.56 -0.35 -6.15
CA GLU A 38 -9.42 0.80 -6.41
C GLU A 38 -9.84 1.51 -5.12
N GLN A 39 -10.10 0.76 -4.05
CA GLN A 39 -10.45 1.33 -2.75
C GLN A 39 -9.25 1.92 -2.01
N LEU A 40 -8.12 1.19 -1.96
CA LEU A 40 -6.93 1.64 -1.24
C LEU A 40 -6.09 2.67 -2.02
N GLY A 41 -6.24 2.70 -3.34
CA GLY A 41 -5.45 3.49 -4.27
C GLY A 41 -4.02 2.97 -4.51
N TYR A 42 -3.55 2.01 -3.70
CA TYR A 42 -2.33 1.25 -3.95
C TYR A 42 -2.25 -0.02 -3.09
N ILE A 43 -1.42 -0.97 -3.52
CA ILE A 43 -0.99 -2.15 -2.76
C ILE A 43 0.53 -2.09 -2.68
N LYS A 44 1.08 -1.98 -1.47
CA LYS A 44 2.53 -1.85 -1.27
C LYS A 44 3.25 -3.14 -1.69
N ILE A 45 4.36 -2.97 -2.40
CA ILE A 45 5.28 -4.07 -2.71
C ILE A 45 6.40 -4.05 -1.67
N ASP A 46 6.58 -5.14 -0.94
CA ASP A 46 7.74 -5.33 -0.04
C ASP A 46 8.10 -6.81 0.06
N PRO A 47 9.37 -7.18 -0.20
CA PRO A 47 9.78 -8.58 -0.28
C PRO A 47 9.98 -9.24 1.09
N THR A 48 9.88 -8.50 2.21
CA THR A 48 10.00 -9.07 3.54
C THR A 48 8.84 -10.03 3.78
N ALA A 49 9.15 -11.33 3.92
CA ALA A 49 8.17 -12.40 3.87
C ALA A 49 8.41 -13.41 4.99
N THR A 50 8.22 -13.01 6.26
CA THR A 50 8.17 -13.97 7.36
C THR A 50 6.96 -14.90 7.22
N ILE A 51 5.81 -14.36 6.81
CA ILE A 51 4.61 -15.13 6.47
C ILE A 51 4.49 -15.22 4.94
N ALA A 52 4.24 -14.09 4.29
CA ALA A 52 4.27 -13.91 2.84
C ALA A 52 4.63 -12.45 2.52
N PRO A 53 4.99 -12.12 1.26
CA PRO A 53 5.28 -10.74 0.87
C PRO A 53 4.12 -9.77 1.16
N CYS A 54 4.44 -8.48 1.31
CA CYS A 54 3.47 -7.46 1.70
C CYS A 54 2.26 -7.40 0.74
N GLU A 55 2.52 -7.42 -0.56
CA GLU A 55 1.46 -7.34 -1.58
C GLU A 55 0.45 -8.48 -1.49
N HIS A 56 0.87 -9.67 -1.05
CA HIS A 56 -0.03 -10.82 -0.89
C HIS A 56 -0.73 -10.81 0.47
N THR A 57 -0.01 -10.48 1.55
CA THR A 57 -0.61 -10.41 2.89
C THR A 57 -1.64 -9.28 2.99
N VAL A 58 -1.39 -8.10 2.40
CA VAL A 58 -2.36 -6.99 2.32
C VAL A 58 -3.66 -7.44 1.63
N LEU A 59 -3.56 -8.18 0.52
CA LEU A 59 -4.73 -8.69 -0.20
C LEU A 59 -5.45 -9.79 0.59
N TRP A 60 -4.70 -10.71 1.19
CA TRP A 60 -5.25 -11.77 2.02
C TRP A 60 -6.02 -11.23 3.24
N SER A 61 -5.51 -10.20 3.94
CA SER A 61 -6.22 -9.58 5.09
C SER A 61 -7.60 -9.03 4.72
N ARG A 62 -7.82 -8.75 3.42
CA ARG A 62 -9.05 -8.17 2.88
C ARG A 62 -9.93 -9.24 2.24
N ILE A 63 -9.43 -9.92 1.22
CA ILE A 63 -10.18 -10.91 0.43
C ILE A 63 -10.33 -12.27 1.16
N GLY A 64 -9.38 -12.63 2.03
CA GLY A 64 -9.39 -13.88 2.78
C GLY A 64 -9.07 -15.11 1.93
N TRP A 65 -9.67 -16.25 2.30
CA TRP A 65 -9.41 -17.58 1.74
C TRP A 65 -9.56 -17.69 0.21
N SER A 66 -10.36 -16.81 -0.41
CA SER A 66 -10.60 -16.82 -1.86
C SER A 66 -9.50 -16.12 -2.67
N TYR A 67 -8.54 -15.48 -2.01
CA TYR A 67 -7.42 -14.81 -2.67
C TYR A 67 -6.38 -15.81 -3.16
N GLU A 68 -6.07 -15.76 -4.46
CA GLU A 68 -4.96 -16.52 -5.03
C GLU A 68 -3.89 -15.56 -5.56
N PRO A 69 -2.59 -15.78 -5.26
CA PRO A 69 -1.49 -14.93 -5.74
C PRO A 69 -1.50 -14.65 -7.25
N GLY A 70 -1.96 -15.62 -8.06
CA GLY A 70 -2.09 -15.48 -9.51
C GLY A 70 -3.08 -14.40 -9.95
N GLN A 71 -4.06 -14.03 -9.12
CA GLN A 71 -5.03 -12.96 -9.41
C GLN A 71 -4.33 -11.60 -9.52
N LEU A 72 -3.40 -11.29 -8.60
CA LEU A 72 -2.63 -10.04 -8.65
C LEU A 72 -1.72 -10.01 -9.88
N GLN A 73 -1.03 -11.12 -10.17
CA GLN A 73 -0.19 -11.23 -11.37
C GLN A 73 -1.02 -11.01 -12.65
N LYS A 74 -2.19 -11.67 -12.75
CA LYS A 74 -3.10 -11.52 -13.89
C LYS A 74 -3.56 -10.07 -14.05
N ALA A 75 -3.97 -9.41 -12.96
CA ALA A 75 -4.44 -8.03 -13.00
C ALA A 75 -3.36 -7.03 -13.44
N VAL A 76 -2.10 -7.27 -13.08
CA VAL A 76 -0.96 -6.39 -13.42
C VAL A 76 -0.39 -6.71 -14.80
N GLU A 77 -0.12 -7.97 -15.11
CA GLU A 77 0.70 -8.39 -16.25
C GLU A 77 -0.12 -8.75 -17.49
N ILE A 78 -1.38 -9.20 -17.31
CA ILE A 78 -2.23 -9.70 -18.39
C ILE A 78 -3.37 -8.72 -18.68
N ASP A 79 -4.22 -8.46 -17.70
CA ASP A 79 -5.43 -7.64 -17.90
C ASP A 79 -5.14 -6.14 -17.91
N ARG A 80 -3.98 -5.73 -17.36
CA ARG A 80 -3.56 -4.32 -17.25
C ARG A 80 -4.58 -3.45 -16.50
N LEU A 81 -5.25 -4.03 -15.51
CA LEU A 81 -6.15 -3.29 -14.61
C LEU A 81 -5.36 -2.60 -13.50
N LEU A 82 -4.18 -3.11 -13.16
CA LEU A 82 -3.24 -2.51 -12.22
C LEU A 82 -1.89 -2.26 -12.90
N PHE A 83 -1.11 -1.32 -12.38
CA PHE A 83 0.26 -1.04 -12.83
C PHE A 83 1.21 -0.83 -11.66
N GLU A 84 2.48 -1.23 -11.83
CA GLU A 84 3.51 -0.97 -10.83
C GLU A 84 4.08 0.45 -10.98
N PHE A 85 4.02 1.24 -9.91
CA PHE A 85 4.60 2.56 -9.85
C PHE A 85 5.06 2.92 -8.44
N ASP A 86 6.32 3.32 -8.32
CA ASP A 86 6.94 3.79 -7.07
C ASP A 86 6.82 2.81 -5.90
N GLY A 87 7.11 1.53 -6.18
CA GLY A 87 7.14 0.46 -5.15
C GLY A 87 5.76 0.04 -4.65
N ALA A 88 4.72 0.24 -5.46
CA ALA A 88 3.36 -0.23 -5.20
C ALA A 88 2.65 -0.59 -6.52
N PHE A 89 1.69 -1.51 -6.46
CA PHE A 89 0.69 -1.68 -7.51
C PHE A 89 -0.42 -0.64 -7.32
N ARG A 90 -0.88 -0.02 -8.41
CA ARG A 90 -1.91 1.01 -8.41
C ARG A 90 -3.01 0.65 -9.41
N PRO A 91 -4.28 0.98 -9.11
CA PRO A 91 -5.35 0.84 -10.08
C PRO A 91 -5.12 1.75 -11.29
N MET A 92 -5.34 1.23 -12.50
CA MET A 92 -5.14 1.95 -13.75
C MET A 92 -6.00 3.23 -13.84
N SER A 93 -7.14 3.26 -13.13
CA SER A 93 -8.01 4.44 -13.01
C SER A 93 -7.31 5.68 -12.43
N LEU A 94 -6.23 5.50 -11.64
CA LEU A 94 -5.45 6.61 -11.09
C LEU A 94 -4.42 7.19 -12.06
N LEU A 95 -4.01 6.43 -13.08
CA LEU A 95 -3.01 6.86 -14.04
C LEU A 95 -3.30 8.25 -14.66
N PRO A 96 -4.50 8.54 -15.22
CA PRO A 96 -4.77 9.85 -15.81
C PRO A 96 -4.68 11.00 -14.80
N LEU A 97 -4.96 10.76 -13.52
CA LEU A 97 -4.80 11.74 -12.43
C LEU A 97 -3.32 11.95 -12.05
N MET A 98 -2.47 10.97 -12.33
CA MET A 98 -1.03 11.02 -12.05
C MET A 98 -0.23 11.63 -13.20
N LEU A 99 -0.70 11.51 -14.45
CA LEU A 99 0.02 11.97 -15.65
C LEU A 99 0.48 13.43 -15.60
N PRO A 100 -0.32 14.43 -15.15
CA PRO A 100 0.16 15.82 -15.07
C PRO A 100 1.39 15.97 -14.17
N ALA A 101 1.37 15.33 -12.99
CA ALA A 101 2.50 15.34 -12.06
C ALA A 101 3.72 14.60 -12.63
N MET A 102 3.50 13.48 -13.34
CA MET A 102 4.59 12.75 -14.03
C MET A 102 5.28 13.64 -15.08
N ARG A 103 4.51 14.38 -15.89
CA ARG A 103 5.05 15.28 -16.94
C ARG A 103 5.86 16.44 -16.36
N ARG A 104 5.53 16.93 -15.16
CA ARG A 104 6.28 18.01 -14.47
C ARG A 104 7.53 17.52 -13.74
N TRP A 105 7.67 16.22 -13.52
CA TRP A 105 8.81 15.67 -12.79
C TRP A 105 10.09 15.72 -13.66
N PRO A 106 11.28 16.04 -13.10
CA PRO A 106 11.58 16.27 -11.68
C PRO A 106 11.55 17.74 -11.24
N GLU A 107 11.10 17.97 -10.00
CA GLU A 107 11.08 19.31 -9.41
C GLU A 107 12.45 19.74 -8.84
N ARG A 108 13.25 18.78 -8.33
CA ARG A 108 14.55 19.07 -7.70
C ARG A 108 15.64 19.36 -8.74
N GLU A 109 16.30 20.50 -8.59
CA GLU A 109 17.38 20.98 -9.48
C GLU A 109 18.50 19.95 -9.67
N LYS A 110 18.99 19.34 -8.58
CA LYS A 110 20.04 18.30 -8.65
C LYS A 110 19.62 17.08 -9.48
N THR A 111 18.33 16.74 -9.51
CA THR A 111 17.83 15.65 -10.33
C THR A 111 17.73 16.08 -11.80
N ARG A 112 17.28 17.31 -12.08
CA ARG A 112 17.29 17.89 -13.44
C ARG A 112 18.70 17.88 -14.04
N GLN A 113 19.68 18.43 -13.33
CA GLN A 113 21.08 18.47 -13.79
C GLN A 113 21.66 17.07 -14.07
N TRP A 114 21.31 16.05 -13.28
CA TRP A 114 21.75 14.69 -13.51
C TRP A 114 21.12 14.07 -14.76
N LEU A 115 19.84 14.33 -15.01
CA LEU A 115 19.16 13.89 -16.23
C LEU A 115 19.72 14.61 -17.46
N ASP A 116 19.93 15.93 -17.38
CA ASP A 116 20.48 16.72 -18.49
C ASP A 116 21.88 16.24 -18.89
N ALA A 117 22.74 15.97 -17.91
CA ALA A 117 24.07 15.40 -18.15
C ALA A 117 24.03 13.98 -18.73
N ASN A 118 22.95 13.23 -18.47
CA ASN A 118 22.74 11.86 -18.94
C ASN A 118 21.65 11.74 -20.01
N ASP A 119 21.31 12.82 -20.72
CA ASP A 119 20.23 12.84 -21.71
C ASP A 119 20.47 11.84 -22.85
N ARG A 120 21.73 11.70 -23.30
CA ARG A 120 22.11 10.64 -24.25
C ARG A 120 21.83 9.24 -23.70
N PHE A 121 22.20 8.97 -22.45
CA PHE A 121 21.95 7.68 -21.80
C PHE A 121 20.44 7.38 -21.72
N ALA A 122 19.62 8.36 -21.36
CA ALA A 122 18.16 8.22 -21.36
C ALA A 122 17.61 7.87 -22.75
N ARG A 123 18.08 8.55 -23.81
CA ARG A 123 17.70 8.24 -25.20
C ARG A 123 18.13 6.85 -25.64
N ASP A 124 19.35 6.44 -25.30
CA ASP A 124 19.88 5.12 -25.65
C ASP A 124 19.02 4.00 -25.03
N ILE A 125 18.61 4.14 -23.76
CA ILE A 125 17.67 3.21 -23.11
C ILE A 125 16.34 3.13 -23.87
N LEU A 126 15.72 4.27 -24.16
CA LEU A 126 14.43 4.31 -24.84
C LEU A 126 14.49 3.72 -26.25
N ALA A 127 15.59 3.99 -26.98
CA ALA A 127 15.82 3.42 -28.31
C ALA A 127 15.93 1.89 -28.26
N ARG A 128 16.57 1.35 -27.23
CA ARG A 128 16.66 -0.11 -27.03
C ARG A 128 15.32 -0.73 -26.68
N LEU A 129 14.56 -0.15 -25.75
CA LEU A 129 13.21 -0.63 -25.44
C LEU A 129 12.30 -0.58 -26.68
N ALA A 130 12.43 0.47 -27.50
CA ALA A 130 11.70 0.57 -28.77
C ALA A 130 12.08 -0.57 -29.74
N ALA A 131 13.37 -0.89 -29.87
CA ALA A 131 13.88 -1.87 -30.85
C ALA A 131 13.76 -3.33 -30.40
N GLU A 132 13.98 -3.60 -29.11
CA GLU A 132 14.13 -4.96 -28.57
C GLU A 132 12.90 -5.42 -27.77
N GLY A 133 11.98 -4.51 -27.43
CA GLY A 133 10.84 -4.80 -26.57
C GLY A 133 11.21 -4.77 -25.09
N PRO A 134 10.47 -5.51 -24.24
CA PRO A 134 10.69 -5.48 -22.81
C PRO A 134 12.07 -6.03 -22.38
N LEU A 135 12.80 -5.29 -21.54
CA LEU A 135 14.13 -5.65 -21.07
C LEU A 135 14.23 -5.64 -19.53
N LEU A 136 15.13 -6.45 -18.97
CA LEU A 136 15.57 -6.25 -17.58
C LEU A 136 16.62 -5.14 -17.52
N ALA A 137 16.77 -4.51 -16.36
CA ALA A 137 17.84 -3.54 -16.15
C ALA A 137 19.26 -4.14 -16.34
N SER A 138 19.42 -5.44 -16.13
CA SER A 138 20.68 -6.18 -16.37
C SER A 138 21.06 -6.28 -17.84
N ASP A 139 20.09 -6.15 -18.75
CA ASP A 139 20.30 -6.32 -20.19
C ASP A 139 20.72 -5.01 -20.85
N ILE A 140 20.78 -3.92 -20.06
CA ILE A 140 21.05 -2.56 -20.50
C ILE A 140 22.46 -2.15 -20.05
N PRO A 141 23.37 -1.81 -20.98
CA PRO A 141 24.66 -1.22 -20.65
C PRO A 141 24.48 0.12 -19.94
N ASP A 142 25.24 0.30 -18.88
CA ASP A 142 25.37 1.60 -18.23
C ASP A 142 26.28 2.52 -19.08
N THR A 143 25.68 3.54 -19.71
CA THR A 143 26.40 4.55 -20.51
C THR A 143 26.38 5.94 -19.85
N ALA A 144 26.08 6.00 -18.55
CA ALA A 144 25.98 7.26 -17.81
C ALA A 144 27.29 8.06 -17.90
N GLN A 145 27.16 9.34 -18.19
CA GLN A 145 28.27 10.32 -18.20
C GLN A 145 28.60 10.79 -16.77
N VAL A 146 27.59 10.87 -15.91
CA VAL A 146 27.75 11.22 -14.50
C VAL A 146 26.98 10.25 -13.63
N SER A 147 27.60 9.81 -12.53
CA SER A 147 27.02 8.84 -11.60
C SER A 147 26.42 9.50 -10.36
N ARG A 148 25.39 8.86 -9.82
CA ARG A 148 24.94 9.06 -8.43
C ARG A 148 25.62 8.03 -7.54
N ALA A 149 26.04 8.50 -6.36
CA ALA A 149 26.59 7.63 -5.34
C ALA A 149 25.50 6.67 -4.80
N PRO A 150 25.87 5.44 -4.42
CA PRO A 150 24.97 4.52 -3.74
C PRO A 150 24.37 5.16 -2.48
N ASP A 151 23.09 4.92 -2.25
CA ASP A 151 22.31 5.49 -1.13
C ASP A 151 21.70 4.41 -0.22
N GLY A 152 22.18 3.17 -0.34
CA GLY A 152 21.67 2.00 0.39
C GLY A 152 20.48 1.32 -0.28
N TRP A 153 19.86 1.96 -1.28
CA TRP A 153 18.76 1.42 -2.07
C TRP A 153 19.18 1.16 -3.52
N SER A 154 20.03 2.03 -4.06
CA SER A 154 20.61 1.92 -5.40
C SER A 154 22.09 1.54 -5.33
N GLY A 155 22.52 0.67 -6.24
CA GLY A 155 23.92 0.28 -6.42
C GLY A 155 24.70 1.28 -7.27
N SER A 156 25.91 0.92 -7.67
CA SER A 156 26.75 1.75 -8.55
C SER A 156 26.26 1.82 -10.00
N ASN A 157 25.51 0.81 -10.46
CA ASN A 157 24.89 0.78 -11.79
C ASN A 157 23.78 1.86 -11.87
N GLN A 158 23.88 2.75 -12.86
CA GLN A 158 22.96 3.87 -13.05
C GLN A 158 21.71 3.52 -13.85
N VAL A 159 21.65 2.34 -14.48
CA VAL A 159 20.49 1.90 -15.27
C VAL A 159 19.20 1.86 -14.45
N PRO A 160 19.14 1.21 -13.25
CA PRO A 160 17.91 1.20 -12.46
C PRO A 160 17.46 2.62 -12.05
N ILE A 161 18.42 3.51 -11.76
CA ILE A 161 18.15 4.91 -11.40
C ILE A 161 17.51 5.64 -12.58
N MET A 162 18.08 5.48 -13.79
CA MET A 162 17.54 6.09 -15.00
C MET A 162 16.15 5.54 -15.33
N LEU A 163 15.94 4.23 -15.24
CA LEU A 163 14.63 3.60 -15.46
C LEU A 163 13.58 4.08 -14.45
N ASP A 164 13.92 4.22 -13.17
CA ASP A 164 13.03 4.80 -12.16
C ASP A 164 12.69 6.27 -12.46
N PHE A 165 13.63 7.04 -13.01
CA PHE A 165 13.39 8.42 -13.42
C PHE A 165 12.48 8.50 -14.65
N LEU A 166 12.74 7.67 -15.65
CA LEU A 166 11.88 7.57 -16.84
C LEU A 166 10.47 7.07 -16.48
N LEU A 167 10.33 6.18 -15.47
CA LEU A 167 9.04 5.76 -14.93
C LEU A 167 8.31 6.94 -14.29
N ARG A 168 9.00 7.74 -13.46
CA ARG A 168 8.43 8.95 -12.84
C ARG A 168 8.03 10.00 -13.87
N GLN A 169 8.67 10.03 -15.04
CA GLN A 169 8.29 10.86 -16.19
C GLN A 169 7.15 10.27 -17.03
N GLY A 170 6.70 9.04 -16.75
CA GLY A 170 5.71 8.32 -17.57
C GLY A 170 6.23 7.92 -18.96
N ARG A 171 7.55 7.79 -19.15
CA ARG A 171 8.18 7.43 -20.44
C ARG A 171 8.43 5.93 -20.59
N VAL A 172 8.69 5.25 -19.48
CA VAL A 172 8.75 3.79 -19.40
C VAL A 172 7.77 3.30 -18.35
N ALA A 173 7.42 2.01 -18.43
CA ALA A 173 6.56 1.34 -17.48
C ALA A 173 7.13 -0.05 -17.16
N ILE A 174 6.69 -0.61 -16.04
CA ILE A 174 7.04 -1.97 -15.63
C ILE A 174 5.96 -2.89 -16.19
N VAL A 175 6.34 -3.82 -17.07
CA VAL A 175 5.40 -4.72 -17.75
C VAL A 175 5.10 -5.97 -16.93
N GLY A 176 5.95 -6.25 -15.95
CA GLY A 176 5.89 -7.44 -15.11
C GLY A 176 7.23 -7.65 -14.41
N ARG A 177 7.36 -8.80 -13.75
CA ARG A 177 8.58 -9.16 -13.03
C ARG A 177 9.09 -10.53 -13.46
N GLU A 178 10.41 -10.65 -13.45
CA GLU A 178 11.10 -11.94 -13.50
C GLU A 178 11.76 -12.16 -12.15
N ASN A 179 11.18 -13.05 -11.35
CA ASN A 179 11.49 -13.15 -9.92
C ASN A 179 11.34 -11.78 -9.24
N ARG A 180 12.43 -11.19 -8.73
CA ARG A 180 12.42 -9.87 -8.09
C ARG A 180 12.75 -8.73 -9.06
N HIS A 181 13.17 -9.04 -10.29
CA HIS A 181 13.64 -8.06 -11.25
C HIS A 181 12.48 -7.51 -12.07
N ARG A 182 12.41 -6.18 -12.16
CA ARG A 182 11.43 -5.49 -12.98
C ARG A 182 11.79 -5.64 -14.45
N ARG A 183 10.79 -5.98 -15.27
CA ARG A 183 10.87 -5.96 -16.73
C ARG A 183 10.23 -4.66 -17.24
N TRP A 184 10.96 -3.93 -18.05
CA TRP A 184 10.66 -2.56 -18.44
C TRP A 184 10.33 -2.49 -19.92
N ASP A 185 9.38 -1.65 -20.31
CA ASP A 185 9.09 -1.30 -21.70
C ASP A 185 8.65 0.17 -21.79
N LEU A 186 8.46 0.65 -23.01
CA LEU A 186 7.89 1.98 -23.26
C LEU A 186 6.49 2.09 -22.64
N ALA A 187 6.23 3.21 -21.98
CA ALA A 187 4.95 3.44 -21.32
C ALA A 187 3.76 3.34 -22.31
N GLU A 188 3.94 3.78 -23.56
CA GLU A 188 2.92 3.71 -24.62
C GLU A 188 2.48 2.28 -25.01
N ARG A 189 3.30 1.26 -24.69
CA ARG A 189 2.96 -0.15 -24.92
C ARG A 189 2.25 -0.81 -23.74
N VAL A 190 2.28 -0.18 -22.57
CA VAL A 190 1.77 -0.74 -21.31
C VAL A 190 0.50 -0.01 -20.86
N TYR A 191 0.49 1.31 -20.98
CA TYR A 191 -0.62 2.15 -20.54
C TYR A 191 -1.66 2.32 -21.65
N PRO A 192 -2.96 2.41 -21.32
CA PRO A 192 -3.99 2.77 -22.28
C PRO A 192 -3.68 4.12 -22.95
N GLN A 193 -3.97 4.23 -24.25
CA GLN A 193 -3.72 5.47 -25.01
C GLN A 193 -4.91 6.45 -24.96
N ASP A 194 -6.13 5.93 -24.82
CA ASP A 194 -7.37 6.72 -24.80
C ASP A 194 -7.76 7.11 -23.36
N LEU A 195 -6.83 7.72 -22.63
CA LEU A 195 -7.06 8.17 -21.25
C LEU A 195 -7.65 9.59 -21.22
N PRO A 196 -8.54 9.88 -20.25
CA PRO A 196 -8.99 11.25 -20.03
C PRO A 196 -7.83 12.16 -19.63
N GLU A 197 -7.84 13.39 -20.15
CA GLU A 197 -6.88 14.42 -19.77
C GLU A 197 -7.47 15.34 -18.69
N TYR A 198 -6.66 15.65 -17.69
CA TYR A 198 -7.03 16.54 -16.60
C TYR A 198 -6.00 17.67 -16.50
N ALA A 199 -6.48 18.88 -16.20
CA ALA A 199 -5.60 19.97 -15.77
C ALA A 199 -4.92 19.63 -14.44
N ASP A 200 -3.74 20.17 -14.17
CA ASP A 200 -2.95 19.88 -12.95
C ASP A 200 -3.74 20.01 -11.65
N GLU A 201 -4.47 21.12 -11.49
CA GLU A 201 -5.24 21.38 -10.27
C GLU A 201 -6.39 20.39 -10.09
N GLU A 202 -7.07 20.03 -11.18
CA GLU A 202 -8.19 19.10 -11.16
C GLU A 202 -7.72 17.67 -10.88
N ALA A 203 -6.63 17.25 -11.54
CA ALA A 203 -6.01 15.96 -11.30
C ALA A 203 -5.56 15.79 -9.85
N ALA A 204 -4.92 16.83 -9.28
CA ALA A 204 -4.50 16.84 -7.88
C ALA A 204 -5.69 16.79 -6.92
N ARG A 205 -6.79 17.50 -7.23
CA ARG A 205 -8.02 17.48 -6.42
C ARG A 205 -8.64 16.09 -6.40
N LEU A 206 -8.86 15.49 -7.57
CA LEU A 206 -9.44 14.15 -7.72
C LEU A 206 -8.56 13.09 -7.08
N LEU A 207 -7.24 13.16 -7.27
CA LEU A 207 -6.31 12.24 -6.61
C LEU A 207 -6.39 12.38 -5.08
N GLY A 208 -6.46 13.60 -4.56
CA GLY A 208 -6.64 13.85 -3.13
C GLY A 208 -7.95 13.31 -2.57
N GLU A 209 -9.04 13.32 -3.35
CA GLU A 209 -10.32 12.69 -3.00
C GLU A 209 -10.22 11.17 -2.96
N ARG A 210 -9.53 10.57 -3.94
CA ARG A 210 -9.24 9.12 -3.95
C ARG A 210 -8.39 8.68 -2.76
N MET A 211 -7.42 9.50 -2.35
CA MET A 211 -6.65 9.23 -1.14
C MET A 211 -7.49 9.37 0.13
N LEU A 212 -8.48 10.27 0.15
CA LEU A 212 -9.41 10.40 1.28
C LEU A 212 -10.37 9.20 1.36
N GLN A 213 -10.89 8.73 0.23
CA GLN A 213 -11.70 7.53 0.12
C GLN A 213 -10.98 6.34 0.77
N ALA A 214 -9.72 6.10 0.40
CA ALA A 214 -8.90 5.06 1.00
C ALA A 214 -8.71 5.27 2.51
N ALA A 215 -8.44 6.49 2.94
CA ALA A 215 -8.18 6.80 4.33
C ALA A 215 -9.44 6.79 5.23
N GLY A 216 -10.63 7.00 4.65
CA GLY A 216 -11.91 7.24 5.32
C GLY A 216 -11.97 8.61 6.00
N ILE A 217 -11.10 8.81 7.00
CA ILE A 217 -10.91 10.07 7.72
C ILE A 217 -9.42 10.35 7.87
N ALA A 218 -8.98 11.56 7.58
CA ALA A 218 -7.57 11.90 7.55
C ALA A 218 -7.30 13.35 7.91
N LYS A 219 -6.09 13.61 8.40
CA LYS A 219 -5.55 14.96 8.46
C LYS A 219 -5.18 15.41 7.05
N PRO A 220 -5.69 16.56 6.57
CA PRO A 220 -5.37 17.06 5.23
C PRO A 220 -3.90 17.46 5.13
N HIS A 221 -3.34 17.39 3.90
CA HIS A 221 -1.99 17.86 3.59
C HIS A 221 -0.89 17.18 4.43
N TRP A 222 -1.13 15.93 4.85
CA TRP A 222 -0.09 15.13 5.47
C TRP A 222 0.66 14.38 4.37
N TRP A 223 1.96 14.65 4.26
CA TRP A 223 2.81 14.14 3.17
C TRP A 223 2.82 12.61 3.03
N TRP A 224 2.40 11.88 4.06
CA TRP A 224 2.26 10.43 4.03
C TRP A 224 0.95 9.91 3.43
N ASN A 225 -0.14 10.67 3.49
CA ASN A 225 -1.47 10.17 3.10
C ASN A 225 -1.97 10.70 1.75
N GLY A 226 -1.33 11.74 1.19
CA GLY A 226 -1.72 12.30 -0.11
C GLY A 226 -3.09 12.97 -0.15
N VAL A 227 -3.76 13.14 0.99
CA VAL A 227 -5.09 13.73 1.08
C VAL A 227 -5.03 15.23 0.81
N GLY A 228 -5.82 15.68 -0.16
CA GLY A 228 -5.92 17.08 -0.55
C GLY A 228 -6.43 17.97 0.58
N LYS A 229 -6.02 19.24 0.57
CA LYS A 229 -6.40 20.22 1.63
C LYS A 229 -7.91 20.42 1.76
N THR A 230 -8.62 20.27 0.64
CA THR A 230 -10.05 20.52 0.48
C THR A 230 -10.85 19.25 0.16
N SER A 231 -10.22 18.08 0.15
CA SER A 231 -10.91 16.81 -0.09
C SER A 231 -11.89 16.53 1.04
N GLY A 232 -13.11 16.11 0.68
CA GLY A 232 -14.19 15.77 1.61
C GLY A 232 -14.63 16.88 2.56
N GLU A 233 -15.34 16.49 3.61
CA GLU A 233 -15.99 17.42 4.54
C GLU A 233 -15.21 17.53 5.85
N PRO A 234 -15.25 18.69 6.54
CA PRO A 234 -14.61 18.83 7.85
C PRO A 234 -15.21 17.87 8.88
N ALA A 235 -14.35 17.26 9.70
CA ALA A 235 -14.76 16.43 10.83
C ALA A 235 -13.96 16.77 12.10
N VAL A 236 -14.60 16.55 13.24
CA VAL A 236 -14.02 16.61 14.58
C VAL A 236 -14.30 15.28 15.25
N VAL A 237 -13.27 14.68 15.82
CA VAL A 237 -13.39 13.41 16.56
C VAL A 237 -13.19 13.69 18.04
N GLU A 238 -14.04 13.11 18.87
CA GLU A 238 -13.96 13.20 20.32
C GLU A 238 -12.54 12.91 20.85
N GLY A 239 -12.01 13.84 21.65
CA GLY A 239 -10.69 13.72 22.24
C GLY A 239 -9.51 13.83 21.26
N SER A 240 -9.74 14.09 19.97
CA SER A 240 -8.67 14.43 19.02
C SER A 240 -8.53 15.95 18.89
N ALA A 241 -7.28 16.42 18.81
CA ALA A 241 -6.96 17.82 18.55
C ALA A 241 -6.87 18.13 17.04
N TRP A 242 -7.11 17.14 16.17
CA TRP A 242 -6.90 17.29 14.74
C TRP A 242 -8.12 17.90 14.04
N LYS A 243 -7.82 18.77 13.06
CA LYS A 243 -8.80 19.18 12.06
C LYS A 243 -8.78 18.13 10.96
N LEU A 244 -9.81 17.29 10.95
CA LEU A 244 -9.89 16.14 10.06
C LEU A 244 -10.77 16.46 8.84
N ARG A 245 -10.56 15.69 7.79
CA ARG A 245 -11.45 15.56 6.64
C ARG A 245 -11.98 14.14 6.59
N VAL A 246 -13.25 13.99 6.26
CA VAL A 246 -13.92 12.70 6.14
C VAL A 246 -14.62 12.60 4.80
N ASP A 247 -14.65 11.40 4.24
CA ASP A 247 -15.49 11.08 3.09
C ASP A 247 -16.99 11.12 3.52
N PRO A 248 -17.82 11.98 2.90
CA PRO A 248 -19.25 12.04 3.22
C PRO A 248 -19.97 10.70 3.06
N ALA A 249 -19.57 9.86 2.10
CA ALA A 249 -20.16 8.53 1.91
C ALA A 249 -19.87 7.62 3.10
N ALA A 250 -18.67 7.72 3.68
CA ALA A 250 -18.29 6.95 4.86
C ALA A 250 -19.09 7.36 6.11
N VAL A 251 -19.43 8.65 6.24
CA VAL A 251 -20.31 9.13 7.33
C VAL A 251 -21.74 8.61 7.15
N ALA A 252 -22.26 8.64 5.92
CA ALA A 252 -23.61 8.16 5.63
C ALA A 252 -23.80 6.67 5.94
N ALA A 253 -22.74 5.87 5.80
CA ALA A 253 -22.76 4.44 6.06
C ALA A 253 -22.58 4.08 7.56
N LEU A 254 -22.40 5.02 8.49
CA LEU A 254 -22.13 4.72 9.91
C LEU A 254 -23.23 3.90 10.60
N GLU A 255 -24.48 4.03 10.15
CA GLU A 255 -25.63 3.30 10.69
C GLU A 255 -25.61 1.81 10.32
N GLU A 256 -24.79 1.41 9.35
CA GLU A 256 -24.57 0.02 8.94
C GLU A 256 -23.54 -0.61 9.89
N ASP A 257 -23.95 -1.60 10.68
CA ASP A 257 -23.10 -2.38 11.58
C ASP A 257 -23.19 -3.87 11.28
N ASP A 258 -22.54 -4.29 10.20
CA ASP A 258 -22.45 -5.71 9.81
C ASP A 258 -21.50 -6.51 10.71
N GLY A 259 -20.93 -5.87 11.73
CA GLY A 259 -19.99 -6.45 12.68
C GLY A 259 -18.54 -6.32 12.24
N GLY A 260 -17.67 -7.06 12.93
CA GLY A 260 -16.23 -7.04 12.74
C GLY A 260 -15.64 -8.43 12.59
N ARG A 261 -14.43 -8.51 12.03
CA ARG A 261 -13.66 -9.75 11.90
C ARG A 261 -12.26 -9.61 12.47
N VAL A 262 -11.53 -10.72 12.52
CA VAL A 262 -10.09 -10.69 12.77
C VAL A 262 -9.37 -10.43 11.45
N ALA A 263 -8.34 -9.57 11.48
CA ALA A 263 -7.42 -9.39 10.38
C ALA A 263 -5.99 -9.23 10.89
N PHE A 264 -5.06 -9.97 10.30
CA PHE A 264 -3.63 -9.78 10.52
C PHE A 264 -3.10 -8.77 9.51
N LEU A 265 -2.58 -7.65 9.98
CA LEU A 265 -2.06 -6.61 9.11
C LEU A 265 -0.56 -6.77 8.90
N ASN A 266 -0.13 -6.72 7.64
CA ASN A 266 1.30 -6.65 7.35
C ASN A 266 1.88 -5.39 8.01
N PRO A 267 3.10 -5.42 8.57
CA PRO A 267 3.80 -4.23 9.06
C PRO A 267 3.87 -3.03 8.09
N TYR A 268 3.79 -3.31 6.79
CA TYR A 268 3.78 -2.32 5.71
C TYR A 268 2.36 -2.00 5.18
N ASP A 269 1.32 -2.40 5.87
CA ASP A 269 -0.06 -2.03 5.54
C ASP A 269 -0.28 -0.51 5.71
N SER A 270 -1.03 0.09 4.78
CA SER A 270 -1.29 1.53 4.75
C SER A 270 -2.00 2.06 5.99
N LEU A 271 -2.86 1.25 6.61
CA LEU A 271 -3.56 1.62 7.85
C LEU A 271 -2.57 1.93 8.98
N LEU A 272 -1.38 1.32 8.93
CA LEU A 272 -0.40 1.45 9.98
C LEU A 272 0.47 2.71 9.84
N PHE A 273 0.57 3.34 8.67
CA PHE A 273 1.60 4.36 8.39
C PHE A 273 1.49 5.63 9.24
N ASP A 274 0.27 6.11 9.51
CA ASP A 274 0.06 7.27 10.37
C ASP A 274 0.04 6.85 11.85
N ARG A 275 1.24 6.72 12.44
CA ARG A 275 1.41 6.28 13.84
C ARG A 275 0.66 7.15 14.83
N ARG A 276 0.58 8.46 14.57
CA ARG A 276 -0.11 9.38 15.47
C ARG A 276 -1.62 9.23 15.37
N ARG A 277 -2.15 8.91 14.19
CA ARG A 277 -3.57 8.54 14.03
C ARG A 277 -3.90 7.24 14.77
N LEU A 278 -3.04 6.23 14.73
CA LEU A 278 -3.21 5.01 15.51
C LEU A 278 -3.26 5.31 17.02
N GLU A 279 -2.35 6.14 17.51
CA GLU A 279 -2.33 6.54 18.92
C GLU A 279 -3.58 7.34 19.33
N GLU A 280 -3.94 8.40 18.59
CA GLU A 280 -5.04 9.29 18.97
C GLU A 280 -6.43 8.62 18.84
N LEU A 281 -6.64 7.84 17.78
CA LEU A 281 -7.96 7.28 17.44
C LEU A 281 -8.13 5.83 17.89
N PHE A 282 -7.09 5.00 17.77
CA PHE A 282 -7.16 3.58 18.16
C PHE A 282 -6.60 3.31 19.55
N GLY A 283 -5.84 4.25 20.14
CA GLY A 283 -5.09 3.99 21.38
C GLY A 283 -3.98 2.95 21.18
N PHE A 284 -3.48 2.80 19.95
CA PHE A 284 -2.52 1.76 19.58
C PHE A 284 -1.16 2.36 19.20
N THR A 285 -0.13 2.05 20.00
CA THR A 285 1.25 2.41 19.69
C THR A 285 1.94 1.26 18.98
N TYR A 286 2.19 1.42 17.68
CA TYR A 286 2.87 0.40 16.88
C TYR A 286 4.32 0.77 16.57
N VAL A 287 5.22 -0.18 16.78
CA VAL A 287 6.62 -0.10 16.37
C VAL A 287 7.00 -1.39 15.65
N LEU A 288 7.43 -1.27 14.39
CA LEU A 288 8.01 -2.39 13.65
C LEU A 288 9.42 -2.68 14.18
N GLU A 289 9.60 -3.86 14.77
CA GLU A 289 10.82 -4.19 15.52
C GLU A 289 11.92 -4.88 14.70
N GLN A 290 11.75 -5.00 13.38
CA GLN A 290 12.75 -5.62 12.51
C GLN A 290 14.12 -4.94 12.58
N PHE A 291 14.09 -3.63 12.84
CA PHE A 291 15.27 -2.78 12.98
C PHE A 291 15.84 -2.76 14.42
N LYS A 292 15.14 -3.34 15.40
CA LYS A 292 15.65 -3.47 16.77
C LYS A 292 16.61 -4.65 16.86
N PRO A 293 17.68 -4.55 17.67
CA PRO A 293 18.46 -5.71 18.09
C PRO A 293 17.55 -6.79 18.69
N LYS A 294 17.86 -8.07 18.47
CA LYS A 294 17.01 -9.20 18.92
C LYS A 294 16.63 -9.12 20.41
N SER A 295 17.55 -8.67 21.27
CA SER A 295 17.33 -8.54 22.72
C SER A 295 16.39 -7.39 23.14
N GLN A 296 16.08 -6.46 22.23
CA GLN A 296 15.20 -5.31 22.49
C GLN A 296 13.80 -5.48 21.87
N ARG A 297 13.54 -6.63 21.23
CA ARG A 297 12.25 -6.94 20.63
C ARG A 297 11.28 -7.39 21.71
N VAL A 298 10.08 -6.81 21.72
CA VAL A 298 8.97 -7.15 22.59
C VAL A 298 8.04 -8.15 21.89
N TYR A 299 7.72 -7.89 20.62
CA TYR A 299 6.73 -8.66 19.86
C TYR A 299 7.34 -9.59 18.82
N GLY A 300 8.62 -9.44 18.48
CA GLY A 300 9.28 -10.30 17.50
C GLY A 300 9.87 -9.53 16.32
N TYR A 301 10.44 -10.24 15.35
CA TYR A 301 11.14 -9.58 14.24
C TYR A 301 10.20 -8.79 13.32
N PHE A 302 9.05 -9.37 12.98
CA PHE A 302 8.14 -8.85 11.95
C PHE A 302 6.68 -9.15 12.31
N ALA A 303 6.33 -8.89 13.58
CA ALA A 303 5.01 -9.21 14.11
C ALA A 303 3.90 -8.40 13.44
N HIS A 304 2.81 -9.09 13.09
CA HIS A 304 1.64 -8.53 12.39
C HIS A 304 0.60 -8.07 13.41
N PRO A 305 0.14 -6.79 13.40
CA PRO A 305 -0.96 -6.37 14.25
C PRO A 305 -2.23 -7.17 14.02
N ILE A 306 -2.92 -7.48 15.11
CA ILE A 306 -4.22 -8.14 15.12
C ILE A 306 -5.29 -7.07 15.29
N LEU A 307 -6.05 -6.83 14.23
CA LEU A 307 -7.27 -6.03 14.27
C LEU A 307 -8.46 -6.99 14.54
N LEU A 308 -9.30 -6.67 15.51
CA LEU A 308 -10.55 -7.37 15.81
C LEU A 308 -11.68 -6.34 15.79
N GLY A 309 -12.50 -6.39 14.74
CA GLY A 309 -13.46 -5.35 14.42
C GLY A 309 -12.78 -4.00 14.21
N ASP A 310 -13.02 -3.06 15.12
CA ASP A 310 -12.44 -1.71 15.05
C ASP A 310 -11.30 -1.48 16.06
N ARG A 311 -10.81 -2.54 16.72
CA ARG A 311 -9.78 -2.47 17.77
C ARG A 311 -8.51 -3.23 17.40
N PHE A 312 -7.36 -2.63 17.67
CA PHE A 312 -6.10 -3.38 17.72
C PHE A 312 -6.02 -4.09 19.06
N VAL A 313 -5.97 -5.42 19.04
CA VAL A 313 -6.06 -6.25 20.24
C VAL A 313 -4.76 -6.99 20.56
N GLY A 314 -3.88 -7.19 19.56
CA GLY A 314 -2.67 -7.98 19.75
C GLY A 314 -1.67 -7.89 18.61
N MET A 315 -0.65 -8.74 18.68
CA MET A 315 0.38 -8.92 17.67
C MET A 315 0.62 -10.41 17.43
N LEU A 316 0.65 -10.84 16.17
CA LEU A 316 1.00 -12.19 15.76
C LEU A 316 2.49 -12.26 15.40
N ASP A 317 3.30 -12.96 16.20
CA ASP A 317 4.67 -13.35 15.83
C ASP A 317 4.64 -14.73 15.19
N ALA A 318 4.63 -14.77 13.86
CA ALA A 318 4.60 -15.99 13.10
C ALA A 318 5.55 -15.96 11.89
N GLU A 319 5.99 -17.15 11.52
CA GLU A 319 6.92 -17.38 10.41
C GLU A 319 6.58 -18.70 9.71
N VAL A 320 6.61 -18.69 8.38
CA VAL A 320 6.49 -19.89 7.56
C VAL A 320 7.85 -20.57 7.45
N ASP A 321 7.95 -21.79 7.96
CA ASP A 321 9.04 -22.70 7.69
C ASP A 321 8.68 -23.53 6.44
N ARG A 322 9.27 -23.16 5.31
CA ARG A 322 9.01 -23.80 4.02
C ARG A 322 9.57 -25.22 3.91
N GLU A 323 10.62 -25.55 4.67
CA GLU A 323 11.20 -26.90 4.65
C GLU A 323 10.30 -27.89 5.37
N ARG A 324 9.62 -27.42 6.43
CA ARG A 324 8.72 -28.23 7.25
C ARG A 324 7.25 -28.10 6.85
N GLU A 325 6.93 -27.20 5.94
CA GLU A 325 5.54 -26.89 5.52
C GLU A 325 4.66 -26.53 6.73
N VAL A 326 5.18 -25.67 7.62
CA VAL A 326 4.47 -25.20 8.81
C VAL A 326 4.50 -23.67 8.97
N LEU A 327 3.36 -23.10 9.39
CA LEU A 327 3.28 -21.78 10.00
C LEU A 327 3.62 -21.91 11.49
N THR A 328 4.83 -21.50 11.87
CA THR A 328 5.26 -21.47 13.26
C THR A 328 4.75 -20.19 13.92
N VAL A 329 3.73 -20.32 14.76
CA VAL A 329 3.27 -19.27 15.67
C VAL A 329 4.15 -19.30 16.91
N ARG A 330 4.97 -18.27 17.08
CA ARG A 330 5.85 -18.13 18.26
C ARG A 330 5.10 -17.56 19.45
N ALA A 331 4.22 -16.60 19.18
CA ALA A 331 3.38 -15.98 20.17
C ALA A 331 2.21 -15.24 19.51
N VAL A 332 1.08 -15.25 20.21
CA VAL A 332 0.01 -14.24 20.07
C VAL A 332 0.16 -13.31 21.26
N HIS A 333 0.68 -12.10 21.02
CA HIS A 333 0.87 -11.11 22.07
C HIS A 333 -0.42 -10.31 22.26
N GLU A 334 -1.09 -10.55 23.37
CA GLU A 334 -2.30 -9.83 23.75
C GLU A 334 -1.94 -8.45 24.33
N LEU A 335 -2.54 -7.37 23.80
CA LEU A 335 -2.42 -6.03 24.37
C LEU A 335 -3.29 -5.89 25.63
N LEU A 336 -4.43 -6.57 25.61
CA LEU A 336 -5.32 -6.81 26.73
C LEU A 336 -5.76 -8.28 26.67
N PRO A 337 -6.01 -8.93 27.82
CA PRO A 337 -6.48 -10.31 27.84
C PRO A 337 -7.69 -10.51 26.92
N PHE A 338 -7.62 -11.53 26.06
CA PHE A 338 -8.73 -11.88 25.19
C PHE A 338 -9.84 -12.57 25.98
N GLU A 339 -11.08 -12.26 25.61
CA GLU A 339 -12.20 -13.10 25.98
C GLU A 339 -12.12 -14.46 25.26
N PRO A 340 -12.76 -15.53 25.76
CA PRO A 340 -12.72 -16.85 25.14
C PRO A 340 -13.12 -16.83 23.65
N GLU A 341 -14.16 -16.08 23.30
CA GLU A 341 -14.64 -15.95 21.93
C GLU A 341 -13.63 -15.22 21.03
N GLU A 342 -12.96 -14.18 21.54
CA GLU A 342 -11.91 -13.46 20.80
C GLU A 342 -10.71 -14.39 20.53
N SER A 343 -10.35 -15.21 21.52
CA SER A 343 -9.29 -16.22 21.37
C SER A 343 -9.62 -17.24 20.29
N ASP A 344 -10.87 -17.72 20.24
CA ASP A 344 -11.33 -18.67 19.24
C ASP A 344 -11.34 -18.05 17.84
N MET A 345 -11.78 -16.78 17.71
CA MET A 345 -11.73 -16.04 16.44
C MET A 345 -10.30 -15.87 15.93
N VAL A 346 -9.34 -15.50 16.80
CA VAL A 346 -7.93 -15.35 16.42
C VAL A 346 -7.33 -16.70 16.00
N ARG A 347 -7.61 -17.79 16.73
CA ARG A 347 -7.15 -19.14 16.36
C ARG A 347 -7.74 -19.59 15.02
N ALA A 348 -9.00 -19.29 14.76
CA ALA A 348 -9.65 -19.59 13.48
C ALA A 348 -8.97 -18.84 12.32
N GLU A 349 -8.72 -17.53 12.45
CA GLU A 349 -8.05 -16.75 11.40
C GLU A 349 -6.59 -17.19 11.17
N ILE A 350 -5.87 -17.68 12.21
CA ILE A 350 -4.55 -18.32 12.05
C ILE A 350 -4.67 -19.61 11.21
N GLY A 351 -5.71 -20.41 11.45
CA GLY A 351 -6.00 -21.62 10.68
C GLY A 351 -6.24 -21.30 9.20
N GLU A 352 -7.12 -20.35 8.91
CA GLU A 352 -7.41 -19.87 7.55
C GLU A 352 -6.16 -19.31 6.85
N LEU A 353 -5.29 -18.62 7.60
CA LEU A 353 -4.01 -18.14 7.07
C LEU A 353 -3.10 -19.30 6.68
N ALA A 354 -3.00 -20.32 7.53
CA ALA A 354 -2.16 -21.49 7.26
C ALA A 354 -2.69 -22.32 6.09
N ASP A 355 -4.01 -22.49 5.99
CA ASP A 355 -4.67 -23.17 4.88
C ASP A 355 -4.43 -22.43 3.55
N TRP A 356 -4.56 -21.09 3.55
CA TRP A 356 -4.23 -20.26 2.39
C TRP A 356 -2.77 -20.39 1.97
N LEU A 357 -1.85 -20.49 2.94
CA LEU A 357 -0.43 -20.70 2.70
C LEU A 357 -0.10 -22.15 2.27
N GLY A 358 -1.04 -23.08 2.39
CA GLY A 358 -0.85 -24.50 2.10
C GLY A 358 0.06 -25.21 3.11
N VAL A 359 0.04 -24.77 4.39
CA VAL A 359 0.90 -25.29 5.46
C VAL A 359 0.09 -25.62 6.72
N SER A 360 0.63 -26.46 7.59
CA SER A 360 -0.01 -26.73 8.90
C SER A 360 0.43 -25.72 9.98
N VAL A 361 -0.33 -25.60 11.08
CA VAL A 361 0.03 -24.69 12.19
C VAL A 361 0.85 -25.41 13.25
N ALA A 362 1.93 -24.77 13.72
CA ALA A 362 2.71 -25.21 14.88
C ALA A 362 2.83 -24.08 15.92
N GLY A 363 2.62 -24.38 17.21
CA GLY A 363 2.87 -23.43 18.31
C GLY A 363 1.69 -22.54 18.73
N ALA A 364 0.47 -22.81 18.29
CA ALA A 364 -0.75 -22.06 18.66
C ALA A 364 -1.36 -22.46 20.02
N GLY A 365 -0.51 -22.79 21.01
CA GLY A 365 -0.91 -23.29 22.34
C GLY A 365 -1.05 -22.20 23.39
#